data_AF-A0A8S3HNS9-F1
#
_entry.id   AF-A0A8S3HNS9-F1
#
_cell.length_a   1.000
_cell.length_b   1.000
_cell.length_c   1.000
_cell.angle_alpha   90.00
_cell.angle_beta   90.00
_cell.angle_gamma   90.00
#
_symmetry.space_group_name_H-M   'P 1'
#
loop_
_entity.id
_entity.type
_entity.pdbx_description
1 polymer ?
#
loop_
_entity_poly.entity_id
_entity_poly.type
_entity_poly.pdbx_seq_one_letter_code
_entity_poly.pdbx_strand_id
1 'polypeptide(L)'
;MTVILRFIVNLTAKILTLRIFINIDYPQTCLSWLSLSYLNATGYLLIICTLKDIACHEEGVIVLNKLNCAEIVHQFKNEALNVHIGFIIDRNMREIASQMLDLILVLIVDPDVLFVEEVNSDAINQVLSTTINTSASLTFRNEWFHLSELLIGLMKLCTNDNILDFILQKNGCLRFFLTTLRTLLLDIGEKNIDDVDIGLEVLAIMALGNILWSISFHDGYKNDLIQNIDLIKLLEELRESDTLNYTLSYIYIPQQMSSLRRAIDGIRHNLQLLLPSKSENQFN
;
A
#
# COMPACT_ATOMS: atom_id res chain seq x y z
N MET A 1 5.61 29.42 -1.99
CA MET A 1 6.04 28.02 -1.79
C MET A 1 4.89 27.03 -1.91
N THR A 2 3.80 27.15 -1.14
CA THR A 2 2.68 26.19 -1.13
C THR A 2 2.05 25.92 -2.50
N VAL A 3 1.89 26.93 -3.36
CA VAL A 3 1.37 26.75 -4.73
C VAL A 3 2.29 25.87 -5.58
N ILE A 4 3.61 26.08 -5.47
CA ILE A 4 4.62 25.28 -6.17
C ILE A 4 4.58 23.84 -5.65
N LEU A 5 4.53 23.65 -4.33
CA LEU A 5 4.43 22.32 -3.72
C LEU A 5 3.15 21.57 -4.14
N ARG A 6 2.00 22.25 -4.20
CA ARG A 6 0.75 21.65 -4.70
C ARG A 6 0.87 21.23 -6.16
N PHE A 7 1.49 22.05 -6.99
CA PHE A 7 1.74 21.70 -8.38
C PHE A 7 2.63 20.45 -8.47
N ILE A 8 3.66 20.35 -7.64
CA ILE A 8 4.55 19.19 -7.65
C ILE A 8 3.83 17.92 -7.16
N VAL A 9 3.03 17.99 -6.09
CA VAL A 9 2.20 16.85 -5.64
C VAL A 9 1.28 16.34 -6.77
N ASN A 10 0.65 17.24 -7.51
CA ASN A 10 -0.19 16.85 -8.65
C ASN A 10 0.61 16.17 -9.78
N LEU A 11 1.90 16.47 -9.91
CA LEU A 11 2.78 15.80 -10.87
C LEU A 11 3.31 14.48 -10.33
N THR A 12 3.62 14.37 -9.03
CA THR A 12 4.10 13.11 -8.43
C THR A 12 2.99 12.07 -8.34
N ALA A 13 1.73 12.49 -8.30
CA ALA A 13 0.58 11.58 -8.41
C ALA A 13 0.48 10.84 -9.76
N LYS A 14 1.23 11.24 -10.79
CA LYS A 14 1.24 10.58 -12.11
C LYS A 14 2.53 9.78 -12.30
N ILE A 15 2.38 8.52 -12.68
CA ILE A 15 3.46 7.52 -12.81
C ILE A 15 4.63 8.00 -13.68
N LEU A 16 4.34 8.56 -14.87
CA LEU A 16 5.39 8.97 -15.81
C LEU A 16 6.22 10.14 -15.28
N THR A 17 5.57 11.13 -14.67
CA THR A 17 6.25 12.30 -14.11
C THR A 17 6.97 11.96 -12.82
N LEU A 18 6.44 11.05 -12.00
CA LEU A 18 7.11 10.61 -10.77
C LEU A 18 8.50 10.00 -11.06
N ARG A 19 8.62 9.16 -12.08
CA ARG A 19 9.93 8.62 -12.50
C ARG A 19 10.90 9.71 -12.95
N ILE A 20 10.41 10.77 -13.60
CA ILE A 20 11.26 11.93 -13.94
C ILE A 20 11.76 12.59 -12.66
N PHE A 21 10.87 12.87 -11.70
CA PHE A 21 11.23 13.47 -10.41
C PHE A 21 12.28 12.66 -9.64
N ILE A 22 12.13 11.34 -9.58
CA ILE A 22 13.10 10.44 -8.93
C ILE A 22 14.50 10.59 -9.54
N ASN A 23 14.58 10.80 -10.86
CA ASN A 23 15.85 10.87 -11.59
C ASN A 23 16.52 12.26 -11.63
N ILE A 24 15.87 13.31 -11.11
CA ILE A 24 16.41 14.70 -11.11
C ILE A 24 16.74 15.21 -9.69
N ASP A 25 17.21 14.32 -8.81
CA ASP A 25 17.59 14.62 -7.41
C ASP A 25 16.47 15.27 -6.57
N TYR A 26 15.22 15.15 -7.02
CA TYR A 26 14.09 15.73 -6.31
C TYR A 26 13.84 15.10 -4.93
N PRO A 27 14.04 13.78 -4.71
CA PRO A 27 13.94 13.19 -3.37
C PRO A 27 14.88 13.86 -2.35
N GLN A 28 16.12 14.17 -2.75
CA GLN A 28 17.08 14.89 -1.91
C GLN A 28 16.59 16.31 -1.58
N THR A 29 16.01 16.99 -2.57
CA THR A 29 15.41 18.31 -2.38
C THR A 29 14.28 18.26 -1.35
N CYS A 30 13.35 17.31 -1.48
CA CYS A 30 12.26 17.11 -0.51
C CYS A 30 12.76 16.86 0.91
N LEU A 31 13.75 15.99 1.08
CA LEU A 31 14.34 15.70 2.39
C LEU A 31 15.01 16.95 2.99
N SER A 32 15.74 17.73 2.17
CA SER A 32 16.33 18.99 2.64
C SER A 32 15.26 19.99 3.09
N TRP A 33 14.09 20.00 2.44
CA TRP A 33 13.00 20.91 2.79
C TRP A 33 12.31 20.58 4.11
N LEU A 34 12.39 19.32 4.60
CA LEU A 34 11.92 18.96 5.92
C LEU A 34 12.66 19.69 7.05
N SER A 35 13.89 20.16 6.81
CA SER A 35 14.66 20.94 7.80
C SER A 35 14.30 22.44 7.83
N LEU A 36 13.45 22.93 6.92
CA LEU A 36 13.16 24.36 6.78
C LEU A 36 12.14 24.85 7.82
N SER A 37 12.64 25.42 8.91
CA SER A 37 11.84 25.88 10.07
C SER A 37 10.74 26.92 9.78
N TYR A 38 10.71 27.54 8.60
CA TYR A 38 9.74 28.59 8.24
C TYR A 38 8.55 28.09 7.42
N LEU A 39 8.48 26.80 7.07
CA LEU A 39 7.34 26.25 6.34
C LEU A 39 6.11 26.14 7.25
N ASN A 40 4.92 26.40 6.72
CA ASN A 40 3.68 26.11 7.44
C ASN A 40 3.34 24.61 7.39
N ALA A 41 2.40 24.16 8.23
CA ALA A 41 2.00 22.74 8.32
C ALA A 41 1.57 22.16 6.97
N THR A 42 0.82 22.92 6.16
CA THR A 42 0.44 22.52 4.80
C THR A 42 1.67 22.33 3.89
N GLY A 43 2.69 23.18 4.00
CA GLY A 43 3.93 23.03 3.25
C GLY A 43 4.63 21.71 3.57
N TYR A 44 4.76 21.38 4.86
CA TYR A 44 5.31 20.09 5.29
C TYR A 44 4.47 18.91 4.80
N LEU A 45 3.14 18.96 4.94
CA LEU A 45 2.26 17.90 4.45
C LEU A 45 2.46 17.62 2.96
N LEU A 46 2.62 18.66 2.14
CA LEU A 46 2.85 18.47 0.70
C LEU A 46 4.21 17.83 0.42
N ILE A 47 5.26 18.20 1.18
CA ILE A 47 6.59 17.56 1.06
C ILE A 47 6.52 16.09 1.46
N ILE A 48 5.88 15.79 2.60
CA ILE A 48 5.71 14.43 3.10
C ILE A 48 4.88 13.60 2.12
N CYS A 49 3.81 14.17 1.56
CA CYS A 49 2.99 13.53 0.54
C CYS A 49 3.83 13.16 -0.70
N THR A 50 4.69 14.08 -1.18
CA THR A 50 5.60 13.76 -2.29
C THR A 50 6.59 12.65 -1.93
N LEU A 51 7.16 12.67 -0.73
CA LEU A 51 8.05 11.59 -0.26
C LEU A 51 7.31 10.25 -0.20
N LYS A 52 6.05 10.23 0.23
CA LYS A 52 5.17 9.07 0.23
C LYS A 52 4.93 8.56 -1.20
N ASP A 53 4.57 9.44 -2.13
CA ASP A 53 4.40 9.06 -3.55
C ASP A 53 5.69 8.44 -4.13
N ILE A 54 6.86 9.04 -3.83
CA ILE A 54 8.17 8.50 -4.22
C ILE A 54 8.41 7.12 -3.60
N ALA A 55 8.10 6.94 -2.30
CA ALA A 55 8.29 5.68 -1.60
C ALA A 55 7.38 4.55 -2.12
N CYS A 56 6.29 4.86 -2.81
CA CYS A 56 5.44 3.86 -3.47
C CYS A 56 6.09 3.24 -4.74
N HIS A 57 7.22 3.80 -5.22
CA HIS A 57 7.97 3.30 -6.38
C HIS A 57 9.30 2.66 -5.99
N GLU A 58 9.66 1.52 -6.58
CA GLU A 58 10.93 0.84 -6.26
C GLU A 58 12.18 1.70 -6.51
N GLU A 59 12.22 2.41 -7.64
CA GLU A 59 13.31 3.36 -7.94
C GLU A 59 13.41 4.45 -6.87
N GLY A 60 12.25 4.90 -6.37
CA GLY A 60 12.15 5.88 -5.30
C GLY A 60 12.66 5.32 -3.97
N VAL A 61 12.27 4.10 -3.60
CA VAL A 61 12.79 3.41 -2.40
C VAL A 61 14.32 3.30 -2.43
N ILE A 62 14.90 2.90 -3.57
CA ILE A 62 16.36 2.81 -3.72
C ILE A 62 17.03 4.17 -3.48
N VAL A 63 16.50 5.24 -4.07
CA VAL A 63 17.05 6.59 -3.90
C VAL A 63 16.86 7.08 -2.46
N LEU A 64 15.69 6.90 -1.86
CA LEU A 64 15.40 7.32 -0.49
C LEU A 64 16.29 6.59 0.52
N ASN A 65 16.54 5.29 0.34
CA ASN A 65 17.45 4.53 1.20
C ASN A 65 18.90 5.02 1.08
N LYS A 66 19.38 5.38 -0.12
CA LYS A 66 20.72 5.99 -0.30
C LYS A 66 20.85 7.35 0.38
N LEU A 67 19.74 8.05 0.59
CA LEU A 67 19.69 9.37 1.22
C LEU A 67 19.41 9.32 2.72
N ASN A 68 19.48 8.14 3.35
CA ASN A 68 19.15 7.92 4.76
C ASN A 68 17.76 8.46 5.15
N CYS A 69 16.78 8.31 4.25
CA CYS A 69 15.43 8.85 4.46
C CYS A 69 14.80 8.36 5.77
N ALA A 70 15.00 7.10 6.16
CA ALA A 70 14.45 6.55 7.39
C ALA A 70 14.88 7.34 8.64
N GLU A 71 16.17 7.64 8.76
CA GLU A 71 16.72 8.43 9.87
C GLU A 71 16.14 9.86 9.89
N ILE A 72 16.08 10.51 8.72
CA ILE A 72 15.52 11.86 8.58
C ILE A 72 14.04 11.88 8.95
N VAL A 73 13.27 10.87 8.52
CA VAL A 73 11.84 10.73 8.83
C VAL A 73 11.64 10.50 10.33
N HIS A 74 12.43 9.63 10.96
CA HIS A 74 12.40 9.44 12.41
C HIS A 74 12.69 10.72 13.17
N GLN A 75 13.75 11.43 12.77
CA GLN A 75 14.12 12.70 13.39
C GLN A 75 12.97 13.71 13.25
N PHE A 76 12.41 13.87 12.04
CA PHE A 76 11.31 14.80 11.81
C PHE A 76 10.05 14.43 12.62
N LYS A 77 9.71 13.14 12.69
CA LYS A 77 8.57 12.64 13.47
C LYS A 77 8.72 12.95 14.97
N ASN A 78 9.92 12.80 15.51
CA ASN A 78 10.19 12.99 16.94
C ASN A 78 10.38 14.47 17.33
N GLU A 79 11.08 15.24 16.50
CA GLU A 79 11.52 16.59 16.84
C GLU A 79 10.62 17.68 16.25
N ALA A 80 10.16 17.53 15.00
CA ALA A 80 9.47 18.60 14.29
C ALA A 80 7.94 18.55 14.47
N LEU A 81 7.32 17.37 14.40
CA LEU A 81 5.85 17.24 14.53
C LEU A 81 5.31 17.74 15.87
N ASN A 82 6.12 17.62 16.93
CA ASN A 82 5.70 17.93 18.30
C ASN A 82 5.97 19.39 18.70
N VAL A 83 6.83 20.09 17.96
CA VAL A 83 7.31 21.43 18.32
C VAL A 83 6.83 22.49 17.32
N HIS A 84 6.54 22.11 16.08
CA HIS A 84 6.10 23.05 15.06
C HIS A 84 4.68 23.57 15.34
N ILE A 85 4.53 24.88 15.52
CA ILE A 85 3.28 25.50 15.99
C ILE A 85 2.07 25.18 15.11
N GLY A 86 2.28 25.03 13.80
CA GLY A 86 1.22 24.63 12.87
C GLY A 86 0.64 23.24 13.15
N PHE A 87 1.48 22.27 13.56
CA PHE A 87 1.04 20.92 13.93
C PHE A 87 0.54 20.83 15.38
N ILE A 88 0.96 21.76 16.24
CA ILE A 88 0.40 21.89 17.59
C ILE A 88 -1.03 22.42 17.52
N ILE A 89 -1.27 23.42 16.67
CA ILE A 89 -2.59 24.04 16.50
C ILE A 89 -3.55 23.09 15.76
N ASP A 90 -3.06 22.40 14.73
CA ASP A 90 -3.87 21.49 13.91
C ASP A 90 -3.51 20.02 14.18
N ARG A 91 -4.21 19.43 15.15
CA ARG A 91 -4.03 18.03 15.55
C ARG A 91 -4.32 17.05 14.41
N ASN A 92 -5.27 17.37 13.53
CA ASN A 92 -5.61 16.52 12.39
C ASN A 92 -4.45 16.48 11.38
N MET A 93 -3.90 17.64 11.02
CA MET A 93 -2.73 17.71 10.13
C MET A 93 -1.52 16.97 10.71
N ARG A 94 -1.30 17.06 12.03
CA ARG A 94 -0.22 16.32 12.69
C ARG A 94 -0.42 14.80 12.59
N GLU A 95 -1.65 14.34 12.81
CA GLU A 95 -1.99 12.92 12.71
C GLU A 95 -1.80 12.39 11.29
N ILE A 96 -2.28 13.12 10.28
CA ILE A 96 -2.08 12.81 8.86
C ILE A 96 -0.59 12.75 8.51
N ALA A 97 0.19 13.75 8.95
CA ALA A 97 1.63 13.77 8.73
C ALA A 97 2.31 12.55 9.35
N SER A 98 1.94 12.19 10.58
CA SER A 98 2.46 11.00 11.25
C SER A 98 2.13 9.72 10.46
N GLN A 99 0.88 9.57 10.01
CA GLN A 99 0.45 8.40 9.23
C GLN A 99 1.23 8.28 7.91
N MET A 100 1.49 9.39 7.23
CA MET A 100 2.26 9.36 5.97
C MET A 100 3.72 8.98 6.22
N LEU A 101 4.33 9.51 7.29
CA LEU A 101 5.70 9.18 7.67
C LEU A 101 5.82 7.70 8.05
N ASP A 102 4.82 7.16 8.76
CA ASP A 102 4.76 5.73 9.10
C ASP A 102 4.63 4.84 7.85
N LEU A 103 3.81 5.25 6.88
CA LEU A 103 3.73 4.55 5.60
C LEU A 103 5.07 4.62 4.83
N ILE A 104 5.73 5.79 4.80
CA ILE A 104 7.07 5.93 4.18
C ILE A 104 8.05 4.96 4.82
N LEU A 105 8.13 4.89 6.15
CA LEU A 105 9.01 3.97 6.87
C LEU A 105 8.73 2.51 6.49
N VAL A 106 7.46 2.10 6.50
CA VAL A 106 7.03 0.75 6.08
C VAL A 106 7.44 0.44 4.65
N LEU A 107 7.36 1.40 3.73
CA LEU A 107 7.71 1.23 2.33
C LEU A 107 9.22 1.16 2.10
N ILE A 108 10.05 1.93 2.83
CA ILE A 108 11.49 2.02 2.55
C ILE A 108 12.36 1.07 3.37
N VAL A 109 11.99 0.77 4.63
CA VAL A 109 12.81 -0.03 5.54
C VAL A 109 12.51 -1.51 5.34
N ASP A 110 13.54 -2.37 5.37
CA ASP A 110 13.33 -3.82 5.27
C ASP A 110 12.45 -4.34 6.43
N PRO A 111 11.50 -5.26 6.16
CA PRO A 111 10.60 -5.80 7.19
C PRO A 111 11.36 -6.36 8.42
N ASP A 112 12.48 -7.05 8.19
CA ASP A 112 13.31 -7.63 9.27
C ASP A 112 13.85 -6.55 10.22
N VAL A 113 14.20 -5.37 9.70
CA VAL A 113 14.72 -4.26 10.50
C VAL A 113 13.57 -3.55 11.23
N LEU A 114 12.42 -3.38 10.56
CA LEU A 114 11.22 -2.77 11.15
C LEU A 114 10.70 -3.54 12.36
N PHE A 115 10.82 -4.87 12.39
CA PHE A 115 10.26 -5.67 13.48
C PHE A 115 11.16 -5.71 14.73
N VAL A 116 12.47 -5.45 14.59
CA VAL A 116 13.43 -5.52 15.72
C VAL A 116 13.42 -4.24 16.56
N GLU A 117 13.10 -3.09 15.97
CA GLU A 117 13.09 -1.81 16.66
C GLU A 117 11.68 -1.52 17.22
N GLU A 118 11.51 -1.45 18.55
CA GLU A 118 10.19 -1.18 19.18
C GLU A 118 9.48 0.05 18.59
N VAL A 119 10.24 1.10 18.22
CA VAL A 119 9.74 2.34 17.59
C VAL A 119 9.08 2.10 16.23
N ASN A 120 9.50 1.05 15.50
CA ASN A 120 8.98 0.71 14.18
C ASN A 120 7.76 -0.21 14.24
N SER A 121 7.56 -0.92 15.36
CA SER A 121 6.33 -1.68 15.60
C SER A 121 5.09 -0.75 15.68
N ASP A 122 5.27 0.48 16.16
CA ASP A 122 4.23 1.52 16.15
C ASP A 122 3.86 1.95 14.74
N ALA A 123 4.82 2.02 13.81
CA ALA A 123 4.54 2.33 12.41
C ALA A 123 3.68 1.23 11.76
N ILE A 124 3.98 -0.05 12.01
CA ILE A 124 3.17 -1.18 11.54
C ILE A 124 1.74 -1.08 12.11
N ASN A 125 1.62 -0.81 13.41
CA ASN A 125 0.33 -0.65 14.07
C ASN A 125 -0.49 0.50 13.49
N GLN A 126 0.17 1.64 13.25
CA GLN A 126 -0.46 2.82 12.71
C GLN A 126 -0.94 2.57 11.28
N VAL A 127 -0.07 2.03 10.41
CA VAL A 127 -0.45 1.69 9.02
C VAL A 127 -1.62 0.72 9.01
N LEU A 128 -1.58 -0.37 9.79
CA LEU A 128 -2.69 -1.32 9.88
C LEU A 128 -4.00 -0.65 10.32
N SER A 129 -3.95 0.21 11.35
CA SER A 129 -5.14 0.93 11.84
C SER A 129 -5.70 1.88 10.77
N THR A 130 -4.82 2.60 10.07
CA THR A 130 -5.20 3.50 8.97
C THR A 130 -5.79 2.71 7.81
N THR A 131 -5.27 1.52 7.48
CA THR A 131 -5.84 0.64 6.45
C THR A 131 -7.27 0.21 6.81
N ILE A 132 -7.49 -0.24 8.05
CA ILE A 132 -8.82 -0.65 8.52
C ILE A 132 -9.80 0.53 8.44
N ASN A 133 -9.41 1.70 8.94
CA ASN A 133 -10.25 2.90 8.91
C ASN A 133 -10.56 3.35 7.47
N THR A 134 -9.56 3.34 6.59
CA THR A 134 -9.71 3.72 5.18
C THR A 134 -10.62 2.75 4.42
N SER A 135 -10.56 1.46 4.74
CA SER A 135 -11.43 0.44 4.12
C SER A 135 -12.92 0.59 4.45
N ALA A 136 -13.24 1.25 5.57
CA ALA A 136 -14.61 1.50 5.99
C ALA A 136 -15.24 2.69 5.24
N SER A 137 -14.42 3.49 4.54
CA SER A 137 -14.88 4.59 3.68
C SER A 137 -15.52 4.04 2.41
N LEU A 138 -16.64 4.64 2.00
CA LEU A 138 -17.35 4.28 0.76
C LEU A 138 -16.50 4.46 -0.50
N THR A 139 -15.51 5.37 -0.46
CA THR A 139 -14.63 5.66 -1.59
C THR A 139 -13.25 5.04 -1.41
N PHE A 140 -13.04 4.19 -0.39
CA PHE A 140 -11.74 3.63 -0.02
C PHE A 140 -10.63 4.68 0.14
N ARG A 141 -11.03 5.91 0.52
CA ARG A 141 -10.14 7.05 0.72
C ARG A 141 -10.29 7.61 2.13
N ASN A 142 -9.16 8.00 2.71
CA ASN A 142 -9.09 8.82 3.92
C ASN A 142 -8.21 10.03 3.62
N GLU A 143 -8.85 11.12 3.16
CA GLU A 143 -8.29 12.41 2.72
C GLU A 143 -7.09 12.32 1.76
N TRP A 144 -5.95 11.85 2.28
CA TRP A 144 -4.65 11.79 1.63
C TRP A 144 -4.18 10.39 1.23
N PHE A 145 -4.90 9.35 1.65
CA PHE A 145 -4.60 7.96 1.32
C PHE A 145 -5.72 7.35 0.51
N HIS A 146 -5.35 6.64 -0.54
CA HIS A 146 -6.18 5.57 -1.07
C HIS A 146 -5.80 4.24 -0.39
N LEU A 147 -6.77 3.37 -0.19
CA LEU A 147 -6.60 2.07 0.45
C LEU A 147 -5.47 1.23 -0.17
N SER A 148 -5.30 1.29 -1.50
CA SER A 148 -4.25 0.57 -2.22
C SER A 148 -2.84 0.89 -1.75
N GLU A 149 -2.53 2.15 -1.43
CA GLU A 149 -1.20 2.58 -0.98
C GLU A 149 -0.86 1.93 0.36
N LEU A 150 -1.83 1.89 1.27
CA LEU A 150 -1.71 1.27 2.58
C LEU A 150 -1.60 -0.26 2.47
N LEU A 151 -2.39 -0.88 1.58
CA LEU A 151 -2.33 -2.32 1.32
C LEU A 151 -1.02 -2.75 0.66
N ILE A 152 -0.40 -1.92 -0.19
CA ILE A 152 0.93 -2.18 -0.75
C ILE A 152 1.97 -2.21 0.38
N GLY A 153 1.90 -1.26 1.32
CA GLY A 153 2.75 -1.27 2.52
C GLY A 153 2.56 -2.54 3.34
N LEU A 154 1.32 -2.93 3.64
CA LEU A 154 1.03 -4.16 4.37
C LEU A 154 1.46 -5.42 3.61
N MET A 155 1.26 -5.47 2.29
CA MET A 155 1.68 -6.58 1.45
C MET A 155 3.18 -6.82 1.55
N LYS A 156 3.98 -5.74 1.50
CA LYS A 156 5.44 -5.83 1.70
C LYS A 156 5.77 -6.42 3.07
N LEU A 157 5.10 -5.97 4.14
CA LEU A 157 5.33 -6.48 5.50
C LEU A 157 4.96 -7.97 5.64
N CYS A 158 3.86 -8.40 5.02
CA CYS A 158 3.38 -9.78 5.05
C CYS A 158 4.28 -10.79 4.29
N THR A 159 5.43 -10.36 3.79
CA THR A 159 6.48 -11.26 3.28
C THR A 159 7.37 -11.83 4.39
N ASN A 160 7.32 -11.24 5.59
CA ASN A 160 7.99 -11.73 6.78
C ASN A 160 6.97 -12.43 7.70
N ASP A 161 7.21 -13.71 8.01
CA ASP A 161 6.29 -14.54 8.78
C ASP A 161 6.04 -14.01 10.21
N ASN A 162 7.05 -13.44 10.87
CA ASN A 162 6.89 -12.89 12.23
C ASN A 162 5.98 -11.66 12.23
N ILE A 163 6.13 -10.78 11.23
CA ILE A 163 5.26 -9.60 11.07
C ILE A 163 3.87 -10.03 10.66
N LEU A 164 3.74 -11.01 9.76
CA LEU A 164 2.45 -11.55 9.36
C LEU A 164 1.70 -12.13 10.57
N ASP A 165 2.35 -12.95 11.38
CA ASP A 165 1.78 -13.50 12.61
C ASP A 165 1.39 -12.37 13.57
N PHE A 166 2.24 -11.35 13.74
CA PHE A 166 1.93 -10.16 14.55
C PHE A 166 0.66 -9.43 14.06
N ILE A 167 0.52 -9.23 12.75
CA ILE A 167 -0.66 -8.60 12.14
C ILE A 167 -1.90 -9.48 12.35
N LEU A 168 -1.80 -10.79 12.12
CA LEU A 168 -2.94 -11.71 12.19
C LEU A 168 -3.39 -12.02 13.62
N GLN A 169 -2.48 -11.97 14.61
CA GLN A 169 -2.81 -12.09 16.03
C GLN A 169 -3.70 -10.95 16.53
N LYS A 170 -3.74 -9.81 15.85
CA LYS A 170 -4.71 -8.76 16.14
C LYS A 170 -6.10 -9.21 15.70
N ASN A 171 -6.98 -9.39 16.69
CA ASN A 171 -8.34 -9.87 16.52
C ASN A 171 -9.05 -9.23 15.31
N GLY A 172 -9.42 -10.09 14.35
CA GLY A 172 -10.25 -9.71 13.20
C GLY A 172 -9.49 -9.32 11.93
N CYS A 173 -8.14 -9.31 11.91
CA CYS A 173 -7.39 -8.89 10.71
C CYS A 173 -7.64 -9.76 9.47
N LEU A 174 -7.68 -11.09 9.62
CA LEU A 174 -8.04 -11.98 8.50
C LEU A 174 -9.46 -11.68 7.97
N ARG A 175 -10.43 -11.53 8.87
CA ARG A 175 -11.81 -11.17 8.51
C ARG A 175 -11.86 -9.83 7.80
N PHE A 176 -11.07 -8.86 8.25
CA PHE A 176 -10.90 -7.57 7.60
C PHE A 176 -10.42 -7.75 6.16
N PHE A 177 -9.29 -8.43 5.91
CA PHE A 177 -8.77 -8.64 4.56
C PHE A 177 -9.79 -9.32 3.63
N LEU A 178 -10.46 -10.37 4.11
CA LEU A 178 -11.48 -11.09 3.34
C LEU A 178 -12.71 -10.22 3.03
N THR A 179 -13.18 -9.44 4.01
CA THR A 179 -14.36 -8.57 3.85
C THR A 179 -14.05 -7.43 2.89
N THR A 180 -12.91 -6.77 3.06
CA THR A 180 -12.48 -5.69 2.18
C THR A 180 -12.30 -6.18 0.75
N LEU A 181 -11.70 -7.37 0.57
CA LEU A 181 -11.57 -7.98 -0.75
C LEU A 181 -12.94 -8.24 -1.39
N ARG A 182 -13.89 -8.80 -0.63
CA ARG A 182 -15.26 -9.03 -1.10
C ARG A 182 -15.89 -7.73 -1.60
N THR A 183 -15.81 -6.67 -0.81
CA THR A 183 -16.40 -5.38 -1.17
C THR A 183 -15.78 -4.82 -2.46
N LEU A 184 -14.45 -4.83 -2.58
CA LEU A 184 -13.77 -4.35 -3.79
C LEU A 184 -14.13 -5.16 -5.04
N LEU A 185 -14.23 -6.50 -4.92
CA LEU A 185 -14.60 -7.36 -6.05
C LEU A 185 -16.03 -7.11 -6.53
N LEU A 186 -16.96 -6.87 -5.61
CA LEU A 186 -18.34 -6.54 -5.96
C LEU A 186 -18.44 -5.14 -6.59
N ASP A 187 -17.72 -4.17 -6.04
CA ASP A 187 -17.73 -2.78 -6.51
C ASP A 187 -17.14 -2.64 -7.93
N ILE A 188 -16.02 -3.31 -8.23
CA ILE A 188 -15.46 -3.33 -9.59
C ILE A 188 -16.42 -3.95 -10.60
N GLY A 189 -17.19 -4.97 -10.20
CA GLY A 189 -18.16 -5.62 -11.08
C GLY A 189 -19.29 -4.68 -11.56
N GLU A 190 -19.53 -3.58 -10.85
CA GLU A 190 -20.58 -2.61 -11.16
C GLU A 190 -20.07 -1.34 -11.89
N LYS A 191 -18.74 -1.15 -11.98
CA LYS A 191 -18.14 0.08 -12.52
C LYS A 191 -17.82 0.03 -14.01
N ASN A 192 -17.88 1.20 -14.65
CA ASN A 192 -17.43 1.39 -16.03
C ASN A 192 -15.90 1.44 -16.10
N ILE A 193 -15.31 0.86 -17.14
CA ILE A 193 -13.86 0.74 -17.36
C ILE A 193 -13.13 2.11 -17.34
N ASP A 194 -13.83 3.21 -17.67
CA ASP A 194 -13.27 4.57 -17.69
C ASP A 194 -13.24 5.27 -16.32
N ASP A 195 -13.64 4.60 -15.24
CA ASP A 195 -13.56 5.17 -13.89
C ASP A 195 -12.10 5.34 -13.46
N VAL A 196 -11.75 6.56 -13.03
CA VAL A 196 -10.39 6.94 -12.62
C VAL A 196 -9.92 6.12 -11.42
N ASP A 197 -10.83 5.70 -10.55
CA ASP A 197 -10.50 4.97 -9.33
C ASP A 197 -10.36 3.45 -9.53
N ILE A 198 -10.82 2.89 -10.67
CA ILE A 198 -10.68 1.45 -10.97
C ILE A 198 -9.22 1.00 -10.91
N GLY A 199 -8.29 1.83 -11.39
CA GLY A 199 -6.86 1.54 -11.33
C GLY A 199 -6.35 1.32 -9.90
N LEU A 200 -6.84 2.13 -8.97
CA LEU A 200 -6.45 2.05 -7.58
C LEU A 200 -7.13 0.87 -6.87
N GLU A 201 -8.38 0.55 -7.21
CA GLU A 201 -9.08 -0.62 -6.67
C GLU A 201 -8.49 -1.94 -7.17
N VAL A 202 -8.10 -2.01 -8.43
CA VAL A 202 -7.33 -3.14 -8.98
C VAL A 202 -6.03 -3.33 -8.19
N LEU A 203 -5.28 -2.26 -7.91
CA LEU A 203 -4.08 -2.35 -7.07
C LEU A 203 -4.39 -2.84 -5.65
N ALA A 204 -5.48 -2.37 -5.05
CA ALA A 204 -5.91 -2.84 -3.73
C ALA A 204 -6.25 -4.34 -3.74
N ILE A 205 -6.97 -4.82 -4.75
CA ILE A 205 -7.30 -6.24 -4.92
C ILE A 205 -6.05 -7.08 -5.13
N MET A 206 -5.11 -6.62 -5.97
CA MET A 206 -3.86 -7.32 -6.20
C MET A 206 -3.02 -7.41 -4.92
N ALA A 207 -2.93 -6.33 -4.15
CA ALA A 207 -2.24 -6.32 -2.86
C ALA A 207 -2.90 -7.29 -1.87
N LEU A 208 -4.24 -7.30 -1.77
CA LEU A 208 -4.98 -8.25 -0.94
C LEU A 208 -4.77 -9.70 -1.39
N GLY A 209 -4.77 -9.96 -2.69
CA GLY A 209 -4.48 -11.30 -3.23
C GLY A 209 -3.09 -11.79 -2.84
N ASN A 210 -2.08 -10.91 -2.87
CA ASN A 210 -0.72 -11.24 -2.40
C ASN A 210 -0.67 -11.45 -0.89
N ILE A 211 -1.37 -10.64 -0.08
CA ILE A 211 -1.49 -10.84 1.37
C ILE A 211 -2.14 -12.20 1.68
N LEU A 212 -3.26 -12.53 1.03
CA LEU A 212 -3.92 -13.82 1.21
C LEU A 212 -3.06 -14.99 0.74
N TRP A 213 -2.21 -14.78 -0.27
CA TRP A 213 -1.21 -15.78 -0.65
C TRP A 213 -0.20 -16.01 0.45
N SER A 214 0.38 -14.97 1.07
CA SER A 214 1.24 -15.14 2.26
C SER A 214 0.50 -15.90 3.38
N ILE A 215 -0.73 -15.51 3.69
CA ILE A 215 -1.55 -16.17 4.73
C ILE A 215 -1.77 -17.66 4.42
N SER A 216 -1.92 -18.02 3.14
CA SER A 216 -2.21 -19.41 2.75
C SER A 216 -1.09 -20.40 3.09
N PHE A 217 0.14 -19.94 3.34
CA PHE A 217 1.24 -20.80 3.81
C PHE A 217 1.04 -21.27 5.26
N HIS A 218 0.23 -20.57 6.05
CA HIS A 218 0.05 -20.83 7.48
C HIS A 218 -1.13 -21.77 7.71
N ASP A 219 -0.86 -22.98 8.21
CA ASP A 219 -1.87 -24.02 8.43
C ASP A 219 -3.03 -23.56 9.31
N GLY A 220 -2.77 -22.68 10.29
CA GLY A 220 -3.77 -22.15 11.21
C GLY A 220 -4.91 -21.36 10.53
N TYR A 221 -4.67 -20.79 9.35
CA TYR A 221 -5.64 -19.95 8.63
C TYR A 221 -6.26 -20.64 7.40
N LYS A 222 -5.81 -21.85 7.04
CA LYS A 222 -6.28 -22.54 5.84
C LYS A 222 -7.78 -22.81 5.86
N ASN A 223 -8.33 -23.20 7.00
CA ASN A 223 -9.77 -23.47 7.14
C ASN A 223 -10.61 -22.20 6.88
N ASP A 224 -10.18 -21.05 7.40
CA ASP A 224 -10.88 -19.77 7.20
C ASP A 224 -10.83 -19.34 5.72
N LEU A 225 -9.70 -19.57 5.04
CA LEU A 225 -9.57 -19.31 3.61
C LEU A 225 -10.45 -20.26 2.78
N ILE A 226 -10.48 -21.55 3.11
CA ILE A 226 -11.34 -22.54 2.45
C ILE A 226 -12.83 -22.19 2.61
N GLN A 227 -13.25 -21.74 3.80
CA GLN A 227 -14.62 -21.26 4.03
C GLN A 227 -14.99 -20.04 3.19
N ASN A 228 -14.01 -19.32 2.65
CA ASN A 228 -14.20 -18.15 1.79
C ASN A 228 -13.75 -18.42 0.35
N ILE A 229 -13.79 -19.69 -0.11
CA ILE A 229 -13.26 -20.07 -1.42
C ILE A 229 -13.94 -19.34 -2.59
N ASP A 230 -15.19 -18.93 -2.43
CA ASP A 230 -15.91 -18.18 -3.46
C ASP A 230 -15.26 -16.82 -3.73
N LEU A 231 -14.55 -16.23 -2.77
CA LEU A 231 -13.73 -15.03 -3.02
C LEU A 231 -12.55 -15.31 -3.95
N ILE A 232 -11.95 -16.49 -3.84
CA ILE A 232 -10.86 -16.90 -4.73
C ILE A 232 -11.39 -17.13 -6.15
N LYS A 233 -12.62 -17.66 -6.28
CA LYS A 233 -13.29 -17.77 -7.60
C LYS A 233 -13.59 -16.39 -8.20
N LEU A 234 -14.07 -15.44 -7.41
CA LEU A 234 -14.28 -14.06 -7.88
C LEU A 234 -12.97 -13.39 -8.32
N LEU A 235 -11.85 -13.67 -7.63
CA LEU A 235 -10.52 -13.22 -8.08
C LEU A 235 -10.13 -13.85 -9.43
N GLU A 236 -10.48 -15.11 -9.67
CA GLU A 236 -10.26 -15.79 -10.95
C GLU A 236 -11.10 -15.20 -12.07
N GLU A 237 -12.36 -14.86 -11.79
CA GLU A 237 -13.24 -14.18 -12.75
C GLU A 237 -12.69 -12.79 -13.11
N LEU A 238 -12.26 -12.01 -12.11
CA LEU A 238 -11.62 -10.71 -12.34
C LEU A 238 -10.34 -10.87 -13.18
N ARG A 239 -9.55 -11.92 -12.93
CA ARG A 239 -8.31 -12.21 -13.68
C ARG A 239 -8.54 -12.28 -15.18
N GLU A 240 -9.66 -12.86 -15.60
CA GLU A 240 -10.03 -13.04 -17.00
C GLU A 240 -10.84 -11.87 -17.56
N SER A 241 -11.13 -10.84 -16.76
CA SER A 241 -11.94 -9.70 -17.18
C SER A 241 -11.18 -8.74 -18.10
N ASP A 242 -11.89 -8.17 -19.07
CA ASP A 242 -11.38 -7.09 -19.92
C ASP A 242 -11.04 -5.84 -19.10
N THR A 243 -11.82 -5.56 -18.04
CA THR A 243 -11.58 -4.46 -17.11
C THR A 243 -10.19 -4.54 -16.51
N LEU A 244 -9.80 -5.72 -16.01
CA LEU A 244 -8.46 -5.91 -15.45
C LEU A 244 -7.39 -5.72 -16.54
N ASN A 245 -7.51 -6.43 -17.66
CA ASN A 245 -6.51 -6.38 -18.74
C ASN A 245 -6.28 -4.96 -19.27
N TYR A 246 -7.36 -4.19 -19.45
CA TYR A 246 -7.28 -2.79 -19.83
C TYR A 246 -6.58 -1.96 -18.75
N THR A 247 -7.04 -2.06 -17.50
CA THR A 247 -6.53 -1.26 -16.38
C THR A 247 -5.05 -1.48 -16.13
N LEU A 248 -4.59 -2.73 -16.15
CA LEU A 248 -3.18 -3.09 -15.93
C LEU A 248 -2.23 -2.39 -16.92
N SER A 249 -2.71 -1.97 -18.10
CA SER A 249 -1.89 -1.27 -19.09
C SER A 249 -1.59 0.20 -18.74
N TYR A 250 -2.33 0.78 -17.78
CA TYR A 250 -2.24 2.20 -17.44
C TYR A 250 -1.79 2.49 -16.01
N ILE A 251 -1.66 1.46 -15.18
CA ILE A 251 -1.23 1.58 -13.80
C ILE A 251 0.21 1.10 -13.59
N TYR A 252 0.85 1.63 -12.57
CA TYR A 252 2.13 1.15 -12.10
C TYR A 252 1.89 0.05 -11.10
N ILE A 253 2.49 -1.11 -11.36
CA ILE A 253 2.45 -2.26 -10.45
C ILE A 253 3.84 -2.36 -9.82
N PRO A 254 3.94 -2.29 -8.48
CA PRO A 254 5.20 -2.52 -7.80
C PRO A 254 5.79 -3.88 -8.20
N GLN A 255 7.09 -3.94 -8.52
CA GLN A 255 7.81 -5.17 -8.86
C GLN A 255 7.71 -6.25 -7.78
N GLN A 256 7.62 -5.84 -6.50
CA GLN A 256 7.43 -6.76 -5.37
C GLN A 256 6.02 -7.38 -5.32
N MET A 257 5.04 -6.80 -6.03
CA MET A 257 3.69 -7.35 -6.13
C MET A 257 3.66 -8.45 -7.18
N SER A 258 3.40 -9.69 -6.78
CA SER A 258 3.20 -10.76 -7.76
C SER A 258 1.91 -10.55 -8.54
N SER A 259 1.90 -11.01 -9.79
CA SER A 259 0.70 -10.95 -10.61
C SER A 259 -0.47 -11.65 -9.94
N LEU A 260 -1.69 -11.16 -10.19
CA LEU A 260 -2.91 -11.73 -9.62
C LEU A 260 -3.02 -13.24 -9.91
N ARG A 261 -2.64 -13.65 -11.13
CA ARG A 261 -2.56 -15.06 -11.51
C ARG A 261 -1.66 -15.87 -10.58
N ARG A 262 -0.44 -15.40 -10.33
CA ARG A 262 0.54 -16.11 -9.50
C ARG A 262 0.07 -16.21 -8.05
N ALA A 263 -0.53 -15.14 -7.52
CA ALA A 263 -1.09 -15.15 -6.17
C ALA A 263 -2.22 -16.18 -6.04
N ILE A 264 -3.17 -16.22 -6.99
CA ILE A 264 -4.26 -17.21 -7.02
C ILE A 264 -3.71 -18.64 -7.11
N ASP A 265 -2.81 -18.90 -8.06
CA ASP A 265 -2.21 -20.23 -8.25
C ASP A 265 -1.50 -20.70 -6.97
N GLY A 266 -0.80 -19.79 -6.29
CA GLY A 266 -0.16 -20.02 -5.01
C GLY A 266 -1.13 -20.33 -3.87
N ILE A 267 -2.22 -19.56 -3.74
CA ILE A 267 -3.28 -19.83 -2.77
C ILE A 267 -3.86 -21.22 -3.00
N ARG A 268 -4.22 -21.57 -4.25
CA ARG A 268 -4.78 -22.88 -4.59
C ARG A 268 -3.85 -24.02 -4.23
N HIS A 269 -2.57 -23.87 -4.59
CA HIS A 269 -1.55 -24.85 -4.29
C HIS A 269 -1.45 -25.10 -2.77
N ASN A 270 -1.37 -24.03 -1.98
CA ASN A 270 -1.22 -24.11 -0.54
C ASN A 270 -2.47 -24.65 0.18
N LEU A 271 -3.66 -24.38 -0.37
CA LEU A 271 -4.93 -24.92 0.10
C LEU A 271 -5.25 -26.33 -0.44
N GLN A 272 -4.36 -26.90 -1.26
CA GLN A 272 -4.55 -28.21 -1.92
C GLN A 272 -5.84 -28.30 -2.76
N LEU A 273 -6.25 -27.17 -3.32
CA LEU A 273 -7.42 -27.10 -4.19
C LEU A 273 -7.01 -27.59 -5.57
N LEU A 274 -7.73 -28.61 -6.08
CA LEU A 274 -7.49 -29.15 -7.42
C LEU A 274 -7.42 -28.00 -8.42
N LEU A 275 -6.29 -27.87 -9.14
CA LEU A 275 -6.20 -26.98 -10.29
C LEU A 275 -7.27 -27.40 -11.30
N PRO A 276 -7.90 -26.47 -12.05
CA PRO A 276 -8.75 -26.88 -13.14
C PRO A 276 -7.85 -27.65 -14.09
N SER A 277 -8.09 -28.96 -14.24
CA SER A 277 -7.44 -29.75 -15.26
C SER A 277 -7.65 -29.02 -16.57
N LYS A 278 -6.58 -28.55 -17.21
CA LYS A 278 -6.64 -28.22 -18.64
C LYS A 278 -7.29 -29.44 -19.28
N SER A 279 -8.50 -29.27 -19.77
CA SER A 279 -9.20 -30.32 -20.49
C SER A 279 -8.26 -30.79 -21.58
N GLU A 280 -7.83 -32.04 -21.47
CA GLU A 280 -7.38 -32.85 -22.59
C GLU A 280 -8.55 -32.93 -23.57
N ASN A 281 -8.73 -31.89 -24.37
CA ASN A 281 -9.60 -31.86 -25.53
C ASN A 281 -8.86 -31.20 -26.67
N GLN A 282 -7.74 -31.81 -27.05
CA GLN A 282 -7.32 -31.90 -28.45
C GLN A 282 -6.75 -33.31 -28.68
N PHE A 283 -7.64 -34.30 -28.58
CA PHE A 283 -7.44 -35.54 -29.32
C PHE A 283 -7.92 -35.31 -30.75
N ASN A 284 -7.00 -35.62 -31.68
CA ASN A 284 -7.19 -36.18 -33.01
C ASN A 284 -8.61 -36.58 -33.42
#